data_AF-A0A925LFW8-F1
#
_entry.id   AF-A0A925LFW8-F1
#
_cell.length_a   1.000
_cell.length_b   1.000
_cell.length_c   1.000
_cell.angle_alpha   90.00
_cell.angle_beta   90.00
_cell.angle_gamma   90.00
#
_symmetry.space_group_name_H-M   'P 1'
#
loop_
_entity.id
_entity.type
_entity.pdbx_description
1 polymer ?
#
loop_
_entity_poly.entity_id
_entity_poly.type
_entity_poly.pdbx_seq_one_letter_code
_entity_poly.pdbx_strand_id
1 'polypeptide(L)' 'VIGLERLGVTGSPMTPFVDDAKIAAWAKKEIMAGFKLGIIKGDQEGKVQPTKWMSKVEAAAIINRLIDYLREEISLSYRK' A
#
# COMPACT_ATOMS: atom_id res chain seq x y z
N VAL A 1 -7.95 -0.26 -17.71
CA VAL A 1 -8.38 -0.15 -16.31
C VAL A 1 -7.13 -0.05 -15.46
N ILE A 2 -6.94 1.11 -14.81
CA ILE A 2 -5.77 1.41 -13.96
C ILE A 2 -5.82 0.53 -12.70
N GLY A 3 -4.67 -0.07 -12.37
CA GLY A 3 -4.56 -1.27 -11.56
C GLY A 3 -4.88 -1.10 -10.08
N LEU A 4 -5.86 -1.88 -9.61
CA LEU A 4 -5.97 -2.46 -8.26
C LEU A 4 -6.79 -3.77 -8.32
N GLU A 5 -7.62 -3.94 -9.36
CA GLU A 5 -8.49 -5.11 -9.54
C GLU A 5 -7.76 -6.40 -9.92
N ARG A 6 -6.58 -6.29 -10.54
CA ARG A 6 -5.77 -7.46 -10.96
C ARG A 6 -5.04 -8.15 -9.81
N LEU A 7 -5.01 -7.57 -8.61
CA LEU A 7 -4.31 -8.14 -7.46
C LEU A 7 -5.09 -9.24 -6.72
N GLY A 8 -6.29 -9.60 -7.19
CA GLY A 8 -6.98 -10.81 -6.76
C GLY A 8 -7.21 -10.92 -5.25
N VAL A 9 -7.45 -9.79 -4.57
CA VAL A 9 -7.70 -9.79 -3.12
C VAL A 9 -9.18 -10.10 -2.89
N THR A 10 -9.54 -11.38 -2.98
CA THR A 10 -10.86 -11.95 -2.72
C THR A 10 -10.90 -12.51 -1.29
N GLY A 11 -11.21 -11.66 -0.32
CA GLY A 11 -11.29 -12.00 1.11
C GLY A 11 -10.71 -10.88 1.98
N SER A 12 -11.15 -10.76 3.25
CA SER A 12 -10.50 -9.88 4.24
C SER A 12 -9.09 -10.40 4.47
N PRO A 13 -8.06 -9.77 3.90
CA PRO A 13 -6.78 -10.42 3.83
C PRO A 13 -6.00 -10.07 5.10
N MET A 14 -5.37 -11.07 5.70
CA MET A 14 -4.44 -10.84 6.82
C MET A 14 -3.20 -10.14 6.25
N THR A 15 -2.91 -8.94 6.74
CA THR A 15 -1.73 -8.20 6.34
C THR A 15 -0.48 -8.77 7.03
N PRO A 16 0.73 -8.62 6.46
CA PRO A 16 1.96 -9.11 7.08
C PRO A 16 2.43 -8.24 8.26
N PHE A 17 1.62 -7.27 8.68
CA PHE A 17 1.97 -6.32 9.72
C PHE A 17 1.61 -6.85 11.09
N VAL A 18 2.47 -6.57 12.08
CA VAL A 18 2.29 -7.01 13.47
C VAL A 18 1.01 -6.45 14.09
N ASP A 19 0.57 -5.28 13.63
CA ASP A 19 -0.62 -4.59 14.09
C ASP A 19 -1.85 -4.77 13.18
N ASP A 20 -1.92 -5.86 12.40
CA ASP A 20 -3.06 -6.21 11.56
C ASP A 20 -4.41 -6.14 12.30
N ALA A 21 -4.43 -6.51 13.58
CA ALA A 21 -5.62 -6.46 14.43
C ALA A 21 -6.16 -5.03 14.65
N LYS A 22 -5.31 -4.00 14.51
CA LYS A 22 -5.69 -2.59 14.62
C LYS A 22 -6.13 -2.00 13.28
N ILE A 23 -5.94 -2.72 12.18
CA ILE A 23 -6.33 -2.26 10.85
C ILE A 23 -7.83 -2.50 10.68
N ALA A 24 -8.56 -1.44 10.34
CA ALA A 24 -9.99 -1.54 10.04
C ALA A 24 -10.23 -2.48 8.86
N ALA A 25 -11.29 -3.30 8.93
CA ALA A 25 -11.56 -4.33 7.92
C ALA A 25 -11.65 -3.78 6.49
N TRP A 26 -12.19 -2.57 6.34
CA TRP A 26 -12.30 -1.88 5.06
C TRP A 26 -10.96 -1.45 4.47
N ALA A 27 -9.90 -1.31 5.27
CA ALA A 27 -8.58 -0.80 4.84
C ALA A 27 -7.57 -1.92 4.58
N LYS A 28 -7.86 -3.15 5.05
CA LYS A 28 -6.92 -4.28 4.96
C LYS A 28 -6.57 -4.63 3.51
N LYS A 29 -7.54 -4.53 2.61
CA LYS A 29 -7.37 -4.86 1.19
C LYS A 29 -6.42 -3.87 0.51
N GLU A 30 -6.60 -2.59 0.78
CA GLU A 30 -5.87 -1.46 0.22
C GLU A 30 -4.45 -1.43 0.79
N ILE A 31 -4.31 -1.68 2.10
CA ILE A 31 -3.01 -1.80 2.76
C ILE A 31 -2.23 -2.99 2.21
N MET A 32 -2.87 -4.14 2.01
CA MET A 32 -2.24 -5.28 1.37
C MET A 32 -1.82 -4.97 -0.08
N ALA A 33 -2.68 -4.32 -0.86
CA ALA A 33 -2.35 -3.94 -2.21
C ALA A 33 -1.16 -2.97 -2.23
N GLY A 34 -1.19 -1.92 -1.41
CA GLY A 34 -0.08 -0.98 -1.27
C GLY A 34 1.21 -1.63 -0.78
N PHE A 35 1.14 -2.65 0.07
CA PHE A 35 2.29 -3.44 0.48
C PHE A 35 2.87 -4.27 -0.67
N LYS A 36 2.02 -4.98 -1.43
CA LYS A 36 2.44 -5.75 -2.61
C LYS A 36 3.09 -4.87 -3.68
N LEU A 37 2.60 -3.63 -3.83
CA LEU A 37 3.16 -2.64 -4.75
C LEU A 37 4.40 -1.91 -4.18
N GLY A 38 4.78 -2.17 -2.92
CA GLY A 38 5.92 -1.50 -2.27
C GLY A 38 5.70 -0.02 -1.91
N ILE A 39 4.46 0.47 -2.06
CA ILE A 39 4.05 1.85 -1.76
C ILE A 39 3.95 2.03 -0.24
N ILE A 40 3.25 1.11 0.43
CA ILE A 40 3.11 1.07 1.88
C ILE A 40 4.20 0.15 2.43
N LYS A 41 4.99 0.69 3.36
CA LYS A 41 6.02 -0.04 4.09
C LYS A 41 5.75 0.11 5.58
N GLY A 42 5.94 -0.98 6.32
CA GLY A 42 5.89 -0.94 7.77
C GLY A 42 7.09 -0.18 8.33
N ASP A 43 7.00 0.17 9.62
CA ASP A 43 8.13 0.71 10.37
C ASP A 43 9.19 -0.38 10.66
N GLN A 44 10.23 0.00 11.40
CA GLN A 44 11.31 -0.91 11.81
C GLN A 44 10.82 -2.08 12.67
N GLU A 45 9.64 -1.96 13.29
CA GLU A 45 9.00 -3.00 14.09
C GLU A 45 8.00 -3.84 13.29
N GLY A 46 7.86 -3.59 11.98
CA GLY A 46 6.90 -4.29 11.12
C GLY A 46 5.44 -3.88 11.34
N LYS A 47 5.17 -2.68 11.85
CA LYS A 47 3.83 -2.12 12.07
C LYS A 47 3.48 -1.06 11.02
N VAL A 48 2.19 -0.93 10.69
CA VAL A 48 1.67 0.17 9.84
C VAL A 48 1.17 1.34 10.66
N GLN A 49 0.89 1.12 11.94
CA GLN A 49 0.38 2.11 12.89
C GLN A 49 -0.89 2.81 12.37
N PRO A 50 -1.97 2.06 12.05
CA PRO A 50 -3.14 2.59 11.33
C PRO A 50 -3.91 3.68 12.08
N THR A 51 -3.78 3.74 13.40
CA THR A 51 -4.45 4.72 14.27
C THR A 51 -3.56 5.90 14.66
N LYS A 52 -2.28 5.89 14.25
CA LYS A 52 -1.34 6.96 14.58
C LYS A 52 -1.53 8.12 13.62
N TRP A 53 -1.37 9.34 14.15
CA TRP A 53 -1.27 10.53 13.34
C TRP A 53 -0.08 10.45 12.38
N MET A 54 -0.37 10.52 11.08
CA MET A 54 0.64 10.54 10.03
C MET A 54 1.30 11.93 9.96
N SER A 55 2.62 11.96 9.94
CA SER A 55 3.38 13.19 9.71
C SER A 55 3.35 13.60 8.23
N LYS A 56 3.56 14.89 7.96
CA LYS A 56 3.65 15.40 6.57
C LYS A 56 4.76 14.72 5.76
N VAL A 57 5.86 14.36 6.43
CA VAL A 57 7.02 13.70 5.79
C VAL A 57 6.66 12.26 5.40
N GLU A 58 5.97 11.53 6.27
CA GLU A 58 5.50 10.17 5.97
C GLU A 58 4.48 10.19 4.82
N ALA A 59 3.53 11.13 4.84
CA ALA A 59 2.56 11.30 3.77
C ALA A 59 3.24 11.61 2.42
N ALA A 60 4.18 12.55 2.40
CA ALA A 60 4.93 12.90 1.20
C ALA A 60 5.74 11.70 0.67
N ALA A 61 6.33 10.90 1.55
CA ALA A 61 7.07 9.70 1.15
C ALA A 61 6.16 8.64 0.50
N ILE A 62 4.93 8.45 1.01
CA ILE A 62 3.95 7.54 0.40
C ILE A 62 3.53 8.05 -0.98
N ILE A 63 3.21 9.35 -1.09
CA ILE A 63 2.81 9.97 -2.36
C ILE A 63 3.94 9.86 -3.39
N ASN A 64 5.19 10.09 -2.98
CA ASN A 64 6.32 9.99 -3.90
C ASN A 64 6.47 8.57 -4.46
N ARG A 65 6.36 7.54 -3.60
CA ARG A 65 6.39 6.14 -4.05
C ARG A 65 5.24 5.79 -4.97
N LEU A 66 4.05 6.35 -4.72
CA LEU A 66 2.90 6.17 -5.61
C LEU A 66 3.18 6.79 -6.99
N ILE A 67 3.74 8.01 -7.03
CA ILE A 67 4.10 8.68 -8.28
C ILE A 67 5.16 7.87 -9.04
N ASP A 68 6.18 7.36 -8.35
CA ASP A 68 7.21 6.50 -8.93
C ASP A 68 6.61 5.22 -9.52
N TYR A 69 5.73 4.55 -8.77
CA TYR A 69 5.01 3.36 -9.26
C TYR A 69 4.19 3.67 -10.52
N LEU A 70 3.43 4.77 -10.53
CA LEU A 70 2.63 5.16 -11.69
C LEU A 70 3.52 5.50 -12.88
N ARG A 71 4.65 6.18 -12.68
CA ARG A 71 5.61 6.48 -13.75
C ARG A 71 6.13 5.19 -14.42
N GLU A 72 6.55 4.23 -13.61
CA GLU A 72 7.08 2.96 -14.12
C GLU A 72 6.00 2.12 -14.81
N GLU A 73 4.82 1.98 -14.22
CA GLU A 73 3.70 1.25 -14.85
C GLU A 73 3.25 1.88 -16.16
N ILE A 74 3.17 3.22 -16.21
CA ILE A 74 2.84 3.96 -17.42
C ILE A 74 3.93 3.72 -18.48
N SER A 75 5.20 3.83 -18.12
CA SER A 75 6.33 3.57 -19.03
C SER A 75 6.33 2.14 -19.58
N LEU A 76 6.11 1.13 -18.72
CA LEU A 76 6.04 -0.27 -19.09
C LEU A 76 4.82 -0.58 -19.97
N SER A 77 3.69 0.11 -19.74
CA SER A 77 2.49 -0.01 -20.56
C SER A 77 2.68 0.55 -21.96
N TYR A 78 3.55 1.54 -22.15
CA TYR A 78 3.91 2.08 -23.46
C TYR A 78 5.00 1.29 -24.20
N ARG A 79 5.72 0.39 -23.51
CA ARG A 79 6.74 -0.48 -24.12
C ARG A 79 6.16 -1.77 -24.73
N LYS A 80 4.92 -2.13 -24.41
CA LYS A 80 4.17 -3.23 -25.03
C LYS A 80 3.26 -2.73 -26.13
#